data_AF-A0ABD2FX43-F1
#
_entry.id   AF-A0ABD2FX43-F1
#
_cell.length_a   1.000
_cell.length_b   1.000
_cell.length_c   1.000
_cell.angle_alpha   90.00
_cell.angle_beta   90.00
_cell.angle_gamma   90.00
#
_symmetry.space_group_name_H-M   'P 1'
#
loop_
_entity.id
_entity.type
_entity.pdbx_description
1 polymer ?
#
loop_
_entity_poly.entity_id
_entity_poly.type
_entity_poly.pdbx_seq_one_letter_code
_entity_poly.pdbx_strand_id
1 'polypeptide(L)'
;MWSDGGETSFRNWLSGSDSGGDCASVAEQGRWVGADCNKKSAFVCQGGLKVKKTVIRMTVRSDVDLTDSKISDALLEKLKVRLAQQGITDVNLSWRTDSSGRAFQRSKVPEGNC
;
A
#
# COMPACT_ATOMS: atom_id res chain seq x y z
N MET A 1 -17.82 19.86 -1.16
CA MET A 1 -16.47 19.27 -1.15
C MET A 1 -16.49 18.08 -0.21
N TRP A 2 -15.82 16.98 -0.56
CA TRP A 2 -15.67 15.83 0.32
C TRP A 2 -14.61 16.09 1.41
N SER A 3 -14.63 15.29 2.48
CA SER A 3 -13.67 15.42 3.60
C SER A 3 -12.21 15.15 3.20
N ASP A 4 -11.98 14.51 2.06
CA ASP A 4 -10.66 14.29 1.46
C ASP A 4 -10.21 15.43 0.52
N GLY A 5 -11.02 16.50 0.40
CA GLY A 5 -10.80 17.62 -0.50
C GLY A 5 -11.20 17.33 -1.95
N GLY A 6 -11.77 16.15 -2.24
CA GLY A 6 -12.23 15.79 -3.57
C GLY A 6 -13.50 16.54 -4.00
N GLU A 7 -13.58 16.79 -5.31
CA GLU A 7 -14.81 17.25 -5.95
C GLU A 7 -15.83 16.11 -6.06
N THR A 8 -17.12 16.47 -6.10
CA THR A 8 -18.22 15.51 -6.18
C THR A 8 -18.81 15.48 -7.58
N SER A 9 -18.77 14.33 -8.25
CA SER A 9 -19.47 14.08 -9.52
C SER A 9 -20.89 13.56 -9.34
N PHE A 10 -21.27 13.15 -8.13
CA PHE A 10 -22.55 12.53 -7.80
C PHE A 10 -23.07 13.02 -6.46
N ARG A 11 -24.35 13.40 -6.40
CA ARG A 11 -25.04 13.83 -5.18
C ARG A 11 -26.39 13.13 -5.07
N ASN A 12 -26.67 12.53 -3.92
CA ASN A 12 -27.92 11.79 -3.67
C ASN A 12 -28.78 12.41 -2.57
N TRP A 13 -28.93 13.73 -2.58
CA TRP A 13 -29.71 14.44 -1.56
C TRP A 13 -31.18 13.97 -1.51
N LEU A 14 -31.73 13.90 -0.31
CA LEU A 14 -33.15 13.72 -0.09
C LEU A 14 -33.89 15.01 -0.47
N SER A 15 -34.99 14.90 -1.22
CA SER A 15 -35.80 16.05 -1.63
C SER A 15 -36.27 16.85 -0.41
N GLY A 16 -36.05 18.17 -0.42
CA GLY A 16 -36.41 19.04 0.69
C GLY A 16 -35.44 19.01 1.88
N SER A 17 -34.34 18.25 1.81
CA SER A 17 -33.25 18.43 2.75
C SER A 17 -32.52 19.72 2.42
N ASP A 18 -32.45 20.62 3.39
CA ASP A 18 -31.55 21.77 3.30
C ASP A 18 -30.11 21.24 3.26
N SER A 19 -29.37 21.58 2.21
CA SER A 19 -27.92 21.38 2.16
C SER A 19 -27.17 22.38 3.05
N GLY A 20 -27.86 22.99 4.03
CA GLY A 20 -27.42 24.16 4.79
C GLY A 20 -26.41 23.86 5.90
N GLY A 21 -25.94 22.62 6.02
CA GLY A 21 -24.89 22.24 6.97
C GLY A 21 -23.58 21.93 6.26
N ASP A 22 -22.46 22.18 6.94
CA ASP A 22 -21.11 21.84 6.47
C ASP A 22 -20.85 20.31 6.45
N CYS A 23 -21.75 19.51 7.04
CA CYS A 23 -21.69 18.05 7.07
C CYS A 23 -22.95 17.38 6.48
N ALA A 24 -22.76 16.18 5.95
CA ALA A 24 -23.83 15.34 5.41
C ALA A 24 -23.88 13.99 6.15
N SER A 25 -25.07 13.40 6.25
CA SER A 25 -25.28 12.03 6.73
C SER A 25 -26.12 11.23 5.75
N VAL A 26 -26.00 9.91 5.81
CA VAL A 26 -26.79 8.99 5.00
C VAL A 26 -28.04 8.57 5.77
N ALA A 27 -29.21 8.82 5.20
CA ALA A 27 -30.53 8.41 5.68
C ALA A 27 -30.99 7.12 4.96
N GLU A 28 -32.30 6.85 5.03
CA GLU A 28 -32.89 5.68 4.39
C GLU A 28 -32.60 5.62 2.89
N GLN A 29 -32.43 4.40 2.37
CA GLN A 29 -32.19 4.13 0.94
C GLN A 29 -30.94 4.84 0.38
N GLY A 30 -29.97 5.19 1.21
CA GLY A 30 -28.73 5.83 0.78
C GLY A 30 -28.88 7.31 0.40
N ARG A 31 -30.02 7.92 0.73
CA ARG A 31 -30.26 9.35 0.51
C ARG A 31 -29.48 10.21 1.50
N TRP A 32 -29.06 11.39 1.09
CA TRP A 32 -28.24 12.27 1.93
C TRP A 32 -29.09 13.35 2.56
N VAL A 33 -28.78 13.68 3.81
CA VAL A 33 -29.40 14.78 4.56
C VAL A 33 -28.32 15.68 5.16
N GLY A 34 -28.63 16.96 5.31
CA GLY A 34 -27.79 17.89 6.06
C GLY A 34 -27.68 17.43 7.52
N ALA A 35 -26.49 17.49 8.10
CA ALA A 35 -26.23 17.04 9.45
C ALA A 35 -25.44 18.07 10.26
N ASP A 36 -25.72 18.15 11.56
CA ASP A 36 -24.88 18.89 12.50
C ASP A 36 -23.55 18.14 12.70
N CYS A 37 -22.45 18.80 12.32
CA CYS A 37 -21.09 18.26 12.45
C CYS A 37 -20.71 17.90 13.90
N ASN A 38 -21.35 18.52 14.90
CA ASN A 38 -21.05 18.27 16.32
C ASN A 38 -21.81 17.07 16.90
N LYS A 39 -22.77 16.53 16.15
CA LYS A 39 -23.58 15.39 16.61
C LYS A 39 -22.82 14.08 16.41
N LYS A 40 -22.65 13.33 17.49
CA LYS A 40 -22.07 11.97 17.43
C LYS A 40 -23.01 11.03 16.68
N SER A 41 -22.49 10.41 15.62
CA SER A 41 -23.21 9.44 14.78
C SER A 41 -22.26 8.31 14.34
N ALA A 42 -22.83 7.18 13.94
CA ALA A 42 -22.07 6.16 13.23
C ALA A 42 -21.61 6.71 11.87
N PHE A 43 -20.44 6.28 11.40
CA PHE A 43 -19.84 6.77 10.17
C PHE A 43 -19.12 5.66 9.41
N VAL A 44 -18.85 5.91 8.13
CA VAL A 44 -18.12 5.00 7.23
C VAL A 44 -16.80 5.65 6.85
N CYS A 45 -15.70 4.90 6.92
CA CYS A 45 -14.40 5.33 6.43
C CYS A 45 -14.23 4.91 4.96
N GLN A 46 -13.71 5.81 4.14
CA GLN A 46 -13.32 5.52 2.76
C GLN A 46 -11.82 5.78 2.60
N GLY A 47 -11.13 4.81 2.02
CA GLY A 47 -9.68 4.83 1.83
C GLY A 47 -9.15 3.44 1.50
N GLY A 48 -8.07 3.37 0.72
CA GLY A 48 -7.34 2.13 0.52
C GLY A 48 -6.51 1.77 1.74
N LEU A 49 -6.16 0.49 1.89
CA LEU A 49 -5.11 0.07 2.83
C LEU A 49 -3.86 0.89 2.51
N LYS A 50 -3.39 1.71 3.46
CA LYS A 50 -2.11 2.42 3.34
C LYS A 50 -0.99 1.39 3.43
N VAL A 51 -0.69 0.73 2.32
CA VAL A 51 0.40 -0.24 2.24
C VAL A 51 1.71 0.51 2.43
N LYS A 52 2.34 0.32 3.59
CA LYS A 52 3.69 0.84 3.84
C LYS A 52 4.67 0.04 3.00
N LYS A 53 5.21 0.66 1.96
CA LYS A 53 6.28 0.07 1.15
C LYS A 53 7.64 0.36 1.79
N THR A 54 8.25 -0.65 2.38
CA THR A 54 9.63 -0.59 2.87
C THR A 54 10.55 -1.23 1.84
N VAL A 55 11.59 -0.50 1.41
CA VAL A 55 12.62 -1.02 0.50
C VAL A 55 13.87 -1.32 1.30
N ILE A 56 14.32 -2.57 1.27
CA ILE A 56 15.53 -3.01 1.94
C ILE A 56 16.60 -3.27 0.88
N ARG A 57 17.76 -2.62 1.01
CA ARG A 57 18.93 -2.93 0.19
C ARG A 57 19.76 -3.98 0.92
N MET A 58 19.98 -5.12 0.28
CA MET A 58 20.76 -6.22 0.84
C MET A 58 21.96 -6.54 -0.05
N THR A 59 23.05 -6.96 0.59
CA THR A 59 24.23 -7.52 -0.08
C THR A 59 24.33 -8.98 0.31
N VAL A 60 24.36 -9.86 -0.69
CA VAL A 60 24.37 -11.31 -0.49
C VAL A 60 25.67 -11.86 -1.05
N ARG A 61 26.39 -12.65 -0.26
CA ARG A 61 27.52 -13.46 -0.72
C ARG A 61 26.98 -14.82 -1.12
N SER A 62 27.30 -15.25 -2.34
CA SER A 62 26.79 -16.48 -2.93
C SER A 62 27.80 -17.00 -3.94
N ASP A 63 27.99 -18.32 -3.96
CA ASP A 63 28.81 -19.00 -4.96
C ASP A 63 28.05 -19.23 -6.27
N VAL A 64 26.72 -19.10 -6.23
CA VAL A 64 25.83 -19.20 -7.41
C VAL A 64 25.42 -17.84 -7.95
N ASP A 65 25.09 -17.79 -9.24
CA ASP A 65 24.69 -16.56 -9.92
C ASP A 65 23.26 -16.14 -9.55
N LEU A 66 23.15 -15.11 -8.71
CA LEU A 66 21.86 -14.56 -8.29
C LEU A 66 21.17 -13.70 -9.36
N THR A 67 21.78 -13.49 -10.53
CA THR A 67 21.12 -12.80 -11.65
C THR A 67 20.09 -13.67 -12.35
N ASP A 68 20.13 -15.00 -12.14
CA ASP A 68 19.09 -15.94 -12.57
C ASP A 68 17.81 -15.73 -11.72
N SER A 69 16.68 -15.50 -12.41
CA SER A 69 15.40 -15.25 -11.75
C SER A 69 14.92 -16.44 -10.92
N LYS A 70 15.16 -17.67 -11.34
CA LYS A 70 14.74 -18.87 -10.59
C LYS A 70 15.48 -18.97 -9.27
N ILE A 71 16.76 -18.62 -9.25
CA ILE A 71 17.59 -18.66 -8.04
C ILE A 71 17.19 -17.52 -7.09
N SER A 72 17.05 -16.30 -7.61
CA SER A 72 16.62 -15.16 -6.81
C SER A 72 15.18 -15.30 -6.29
N ASP A 73 14.27 -15.91 -7.04
CA ASP A 73 12.90 -16.22 -6.58
C ASP A 73 12.91 -17.27 -5.46
N ALA A 74 13.73 -18.31 -5.57
CA ALA A 74 13.91 -19.29 -4.48
C ALA A 74 14.45 -18.61 -3.19
N LEU A 75 15.34 -17.61 -3.34
CA LEU A 75 15.81 -16.82 -2.21
C LEU A 75 14.68 -15.95 -1.62
N LEU A 76 13.82 -15.36 -2.46
CA LEU A 76 12.68 -14.56 -2.02
C LEU A 76 11.69 -15.41 -1.19
N GLU A 77 11.41 -16.64 -1.62
CA GLU A 77 10.58 -17.58 -0.87
C GLU A 77 11.21 -17.93 0.48
N LYS A 78 12.53 -18.16 0.51
CA LYS A 78 13.25 -18.40 1.77
C LYS A 78 13.17 -17.19 2.72
N LEU A 79 13.22 -15.97 2.20
CA LEU A 79 13.04 -14.74 2.98
C LEU A 79 11.61 -14.62 3.55
N LYS A 80 10.57 -14.93 2.75
CA LYS A 80 9.18 -14.97 3.23
C LYS A 80 9.02 -15.93 4.41
N VAL A 81 9.55 -17.14 4.29
CA VAL A 81 9.51 -18.14 5.37
C VAL A 81 10.20 -17.63 6.63
N ARG A 82 11.38 -17.02 6.50
CA ARG A 82 12.13 -16.48 7.64
C ARG A 82 11.41 -15.32 8.32
N LEU A 83 10.77 -14.43 7.57
CA LEU A 83 9.97 -13.34 8.14
C LEU A 83 8.74 -13.85 8.88
N ALA A 84 8.05 -14.86 8.33
CA ALA A 84 6.93 -15.51 9.01
C ALA A 84 7.37 -16.16 10.34
N GLN A 85 8.54 -16.79 10.39
CA GLN A 85 9.12 -17.33 11.62
C GLN A 85 9.43 -16.26 12.68
N GLN A 86 9.58 -14.99 12.28
CA GLN A 86 9.76 -13.85 13.17
C GLN A 86 8.43 -13.13 13.51
N GLY A 87 7.29 -13.70 13.13
CA GLY A 87 5.95 -13.13 13.40
C GLY A 87 5.48 -12.10 12.38
N ILE A 88 6.16 -11.96 11.24
CA ILE A 88 5.79 -11.03 10.16
C ILE A 88 5.09 -11.84 9.06
N THR A 89 3.76 -11.94 9.12
CA THR A 89 2.98 -12.84 8.25
C THR A 89 2.14 -12.13 7.18
N ASP A 90 1.83 -10.84 7.35
CA ASP A 90 1.05 -10.05 6.38
C ASP A 90 1.95 -9.16 5.52
N VAL A 91 2.82 -9.79 4.71
CA VAL A 91 3.76 -9.10 3.84
C VAL A 91 3.71 -9.63 2.41
N ASN A 92 3.66 -8.72 1.45
CA ASN A 92 3.88 -9.03 0.04
C ASN A 92 5.30 -8.61 -0.35
N LEU A 93 6.16 -9.58 -0.66
CA LEU A 93 7.55 -9.35 -1.03
C LEU A 93 7.75 -9.50 -2.54
N SER A 94 8.49 -8.57 -3.12
CA SER A 94 8.93 -8.61 -4.52
C SER A 94 10.34 -8.05 -4.64
N TRP A 95 11.10 -8.53 -5.61
CA TRP A 95 12.36 -7.90 -5.97
C TRP A 95 12.13 -6.54 -6.62
N ARG A 96 13.06 -5.61 -6.36
CA ARG A 96 13.16 -4.38 -7.13
C ARG A 96 14.14 -4.62 -8.27
N THR A 97 13.66 -4.55 -9.50
CA THR A 97 14.48 -4.77 -10.69
C THR A 97 15.00 -3.45 -11.25
N ASP A 98 16.15 -3.50 -11.91
CA ASP A 98 16.64 -2.40 -12.74
C ASP A 98 15.92 -2.34 -14.10
N SER A 99 16.32 -1.40 -14.96
CA SER A 99 15.78 -1.25 -16.32
C SER A 99 15.98 -2.48 -17.21
N SER A 100 16.90 -3.38 -16.86
CA SER A 100 17.13 -4.65 -17.55
C SER A 100 16.36 -5.82 -16.96
N GLY A 101 15.51 -5.58 -15.94
CA GLY A 101 14.73 -6.62 -15.28
C GLY A 101 15.51 -7.45 -14.27
N ARG A 102 16.75 -7.06 -13.93
CA ARG A 102 17.59 -7.81 -12.97
C ARG A 102 17.39 -7.29 -11.54
N ALA A 103 17.17 -8.22 -10.61
CA ALA A 103 17.04 -7.93 -9.18
C ALA A 103 18.40 -7.75 -8.47
N PHE A 104 19.38 -8.55 -8.87
CA PHE A 104 20.73 -8.55 -8.30
C PHE A 104 21.75 -8.03 -9.30
N GLN A 105 22.74 -7.31 -8.78
CA GLN A 105 23.89 -6.84 -9.54
C GLN A 105 25.15 -7.36 -8.85
N ARG A 106 26.08 -7.90 -9.62
CA ARG A 106 27.37 -8.33 -9.09
C ARG A 106 28.12 -7.11 -8.56
N SER A 107 28.53 -7.14 -7.29
CA SER A 107 29.42 -6.12 -6.75
C SER A 107 30.80 -6.30 -7.38
N LYS A 108 31.41 -5.22 -7.86
CA LYS A 108 32.84 -5.23 -8.18
C LYS A 108 33.59 -5.45 -6.87
N VAL A 109 34.37 -6.52 -6.77
CA VAL A 109 35.40 -6.62 -5.73
C VAL A 109 36.39 -5.49 -6.03
N PRO A 110 36.76 -4.64 -5.05
CA PRO A 110 37.83 -3.68 -5.27
C PRO A 110 39.06 -4.46 -5.72
N GLU A 111 39.61 -4.14 -6.89
CA GLU A 111 40.91 -4.63 -7.34
C GLU A 111 41.96 -4.12 -6.35
N GLY A 112 42.23 -4.92 -5.32
CA GLY A 112 43.35 -4.77 -4.40
C GLY A 112 44.39 -5.82 -4.76
N ASN A 113 45.57 -5.34 -5.14
CA ASN A 113 46.75 -6.08 -5.59
C ASN A 113 46.98 -7.41 -4.84
N CYS A 114 47.24 -8.46 -5.63
CA CYS A 114 47.86 -9.76 -5.33
C CYS A 114 47.62 -10.37 -3.94
#